data_AF-A0A914TAW2-F1
#
_entry.id   AF-A0A914TAW2-F1
#
_cell.length_a   1.000
_cell.length_b   1.000
_cell.length_c   1.000
_cell.angle_alpha   90.00
_cell.angle_beta   90.00
_cell.angle_gamma   90.00
#
_symmetry.space_group_name_H-M   'P 1'
#
loop_
_entity.id
_entity.type
_entity.pdbx_description
1 polymer ?
#
loop_
_entity_poly.entity_id
_entity_poly.type
_entity_poly.pdbx_seq_one_letter_code
_entity_poly.pdbx_strand_id
1 'polypeptide(L)'
;MKKIFAKITELCRNKRKCRIIVKSNFFENDPCPSTSKYLQISYKCKPISFEDQNFCEGSQMQLSCKQNKRLSIYSANYGRIANGQMMQCPNNPKFIDSQPVYQGLFIQ
;
A
#
# COMPACT_ATOMS: atom_id res chain seq x y z
N MET A 1 0.77 27.06 -5.69
CA MET A 1 1.98 26.19 -5.63
C MET A 1 1.77 24.70 -5.97
N LYS A 2 0.59 24.22 -6.41
CA LYS A 2 0.36 22.79 -6.72
C LYS A 2 0.46 22.39 -8.21
N LYS A 3 0.77 23.32 -9.13
CA LYS A 3 0.72 23.10 -10.58
C LYS A 3 1.64 21.95 -11.05
N ILE A 4 2.88 21.87 -10.53
CA ILE A 4 3.86 20.86 -10.96
C ILE A 4 3.49 19.44 -10.52
N PHE A 5 2.98 19.30 -9.29
CA PHE A 5 2.52 18.02 -8.76
C PHE A 5 1.38 17.44 -9.60
N ALA A 6 0.40 18.28 -9.97
CA ALA A 6 -0.72 17.87 -10.81
C ALA A 6 -0.25 17.36 -12.18
N LYS A 7 0.65 18.10 -12.85
CA LYS A 7 1.18 17.75 -14.17
C LYS A 7 2.02 16.48 -14.16
N ILE A 8 2.88 16.30 -13.16
CA ILE A 8 3.65 15.06 -13.02
C ILE A 8 2.74 13.87 -12.70
N THR A 9 1.74 14.09 -11.84
CA THR A 9 0.76 13.04 -11.51
C THR A 9 -0.01 12.62 -12.76
N GLU A 10 -0.47 13.55 -13.58
CA GLU A 10 -1.15 13.27 -14.84
C GLU A 10 -0.27 12.44 -15.80
N LEU A 11 1.01 12.80 -15.92
CA LEU A 11 1.94 12.12 -16.84
C LEU A 11 2.39 10.74 -16.35
N CYS A 12 2.46 10.52 -15.03
CA CYS A 12 3.11 9.34 -14.45
C CYS A 12 2.17 8.35 -13.75
N ARG A 13 0.98 8.77 -13.32
CA ARG A 13 0.06 7.90 -12.58
C ARG A 13 -0.26 6.65 -13.38
N ASN A 14 -0.27 5.50 -12.69
CA ASN A 14 -0.59 4.17 -13.22
C ASN A 14 0.33 3.66 -14.34
N LYS A 15 1.42 4.36 -14.65
CA LYS A 15 2.41 3.87 -15.60
C LYS A 15 3.48 3.10 -14.85
N ARG A 16 3.88 1.93 -15.37
CA ARG A 16 5.09 1.24 -14.90
C ARG A 16 6.36 2.05 -15.14
N LYS A 17 6.34 2.94 -16.15
CA LYS A 17 7.44 3.83 -16.51
C LYS A 17 6.90 5.20 -16.91
N CYS A 18 7.48 6.25 -16.36
CA CYS A 18 7.19 7.64 -16.71
C CYS A 18 8.50 8.37 -16.98
N ARG A 19 8.58 9.10 -18.09
CA ARG A 19 9.74 9.92 -18.45
C ARG A 19 9.27 11.32 -18.76
N ILE A 20 9.85 12.30 -18.10
CA ILE A 20 9.54 13.73 -18.27
C ILE A 20 10.87 14.47 -18.40
N ILE A 21 10.92 15.43 -19.31
CA ILE A 21 12.06 16.35 -19.40
C ILE A 21 11.73 17.58 -18.55
N VAL A 22 12.50 17.81 -17.49
CA VAL A 22 12.32 18.96 -16.61
C VAL A 22 12.94 20.18 -17.28
N LYS A 23 12.09 21.14 -17.69
CA LYS A 23 12.49 22.39 -18.34
C LYS A 23 11.78 23.58 -17.69
N SER A 24 12.34 24.78 -17.80
CA SER A 24 11.72 25.99 -17.23
C SER A 24 10.33 26.28 -17.80
N ASN A 25 10.07 25.91 -19.07
CA ASN A 25 8.75 26.05 -19.70
C ASN A 25 7.65 25.15 -19.10
N PHE A 26 8.00 24.25 -18.18
CA PHE A 26 7.04 23.49 -17.39
C PHE A 26 6.40 24.34 -16.28
N PHE A 27 7.03 25.47 -15.94
CA PHE A 27 6.57 26.48 -15.00
C PHE A 27 6.15 27.71 -15.81
N GLU A 28 4.85 27.95 -15.95
CA GLU A 28 4.36 29.21 -16.53
C GLU A 28 4.88 30.38 -15.66
N ASN A 29 5.63 31.30 -16.28
CA ASN A 29 6.29 32.46 -15.65
C ASN A 29 7.43 32.10 -14.68
N ASP A 30 8.59 31.81 -15.26
CA ASP A 30 9.84 31.64 -14.51
C ASP A 30 10.38 33.01 -14.01
N PRO A 31 10.40 33.29 -12.68
CA PRO A 31 10.88 34.55 -12.14
C PRO A 31 12.42 34.69 -12.13
N CYS A 32 13.16 33.61 -12.41
CA CYS A 32 14.62 33.60 -12.41
C CYS A 32 15.17 32.60 -13.46
N PRO A 33 15.18 32.98 -14.75
CA PRO A 33 15.57 32.08 -15.85
C PRO A 33 17.06 31.70 -15.85
N SER A 34 17.92 32.56 -15.29
CA SER A 34 19.39 32.36 -15.27
C SER A 34 19.88 31.55 -14.08
N THR A 35 18.99 31.15 -13.17
CA THR A 35 19.34 30.34 -12.01
C THR A 35 19.15 28.86 -12.33
N SER A 36 20.13 28.03 -12.01
CA SER A 36 19.99 26.57 -12.12
C SER A 36 18.94 26.05 -11.14
N LYS A 37 18.10 25.10 -11.57
CA LYS A 37 16.94 24.61 -10.81
C LYS A 37 16.91 23.09 -10.81
N TYR A 38 16.24 22.54 -9.81
CA TYR A 38 15.99 21.11 -9.70
C TYR A 38 14.54 20.82 -9.33
N LEU A 39 14.06 19.64 -9.73
CA LEU A 39 12.78 19.10 -9.31
C LEU A 39 13.02 18.08 -8.20
N GLN A 40 12.43 18.29 -7.04
CA GLN A 40 12.37 17.30 -5.98
C GLN A 40 11.03 16.58 -6.02
N ILE A 41 11.04 15.24 -5.95
CA ILE A 41 9.83 14.40 -6.00
C ILE A 41 9.94 13.22 -5.03
N SER A 42 8.82 12.87 -4.41
CA SER A 42 8.66 11.66 -3.62
C SER A 42 7.54 10.81 -4.23
N TYR A 43 7.78 9.53 -4.52
CA TYR A 43 6.81 8.64 -5.16
C TYR A 43 6.83 7.23 -4.58
N LYS A 44 5.74 6.47 -4.79
CA LYS A 44 5.62 5.04 -4.46
C LYS A 44 4.93 4.27 -5.58
N CYS A 45 5.38 3.06 -5.86
CA CYS A 45 4.74 2.16 -6.82
C CYS A 45 3.58 1.40 -6.14
N LYS A 46 2.44 1.26 -6.83
CA LYS A 46 1.31 0.44 -6.35
C LYS A 46 1.42 -1.00 -6.89
N PRO A 47 1.05 -2.01 -6.09
CA PRO A 47 0.83 -3.38 -6.55
C PRO A 47 -0.29 -3.44 -7.58
N ILE A 48 -0.22 -4.39 -8.52
CA ILE A 48 -1.21 -4.55 -9.60
C ILE A 48 -2.44 -5.32 -9.11
N SER A 49 -2.28 -6.22 -8.14
CA SER A 49 -3.35 -6.98 -7.49
C SER A 49 -2.86 -7.48 -6.13
N PHE A 50 -3.78 -7.64 -5.17
CA PHE A 50 -3.55 -8.27 -3.88
C PHE A 50 -4.33 -9.58 -3.82
N GLU A 51 -3.72 -10.61 -3.25
CA GLU A 51 -4.38 -11.89 -2.97
C GLU A 51 -4.30 -12.10 -1.44
N ASP A 52 -5.43 -11.92 -0.76
CA ASP A 52 -5.54 -12.13 0.68
C ASP A 52 -5.97 -13.58 0.94
N GLN A 53 -5.21 -14.28 1.79
CA GLN A 53 -5.49 -15.66 2.19
C GLN A 53 -5.34 -15.80 3.70
N ASN A 54 -6.28 -16.53 4.33
CA ASN A 54 -6.25 -16.82 5.75
C ASN A 54 -5.82 -18.26 5.99
N PHE A 55 -4.92 -18.44 6.95
CA PHE A 55 -4.48 -19.75 7.41
C PHE A 55 -4.74 -19.83 8.91
N CYS A 56 -5.43 -20.88 9.34
CA CYS A 56 -5.78 -21.09 10.74
C CYS A 56 -4.62 -21.69 11.52
N GLU A 57 -4.64 -21.51 12.83
CA GLU A 57 -3.69 -22.17 13.73
C GLU A 57 -3.72 -23.69 13.52
N GLY A 58 -2.54 -24.29 13.38
CA GLY A 58 -2.37 -25.71 13.09
C GLY A 58 -2.59 -26.12 11.62
N SER A 59 -3.05 -25.21 10.74
CA SER A 59 -3.13 -25.49 9.30
C SER A 59 -1.80 -25.23 8.59
N GLN A 60 -1.54 -25.98 7.52
CA GLN A 60 -0.37 -25.75 6.67
C GLN A 60 -0.66 -24.63 5.67
N MET A 61 0.18 -23.59 5.68
CA MET A 61 0.11 -22.48 4.72
C MET A 61 0.71 -22.88 3.38
N GLN A 62 0.01 -22.60 2.28
CA GLN A 62 0.53 -22.77 0.93
C GLN A 62 0.08 -21.62 0.02
N LEU A 63 1.04 -20.81 -0.43
CA LEU A 63 0.84 -19.73 -1.38
C LEU A 63 1.47 -20.12 -2.73
N SER A 64 0.81 -19.81 -3.85
CA SER A 64 1.34 -20.07 -5.18
C SER A 64 1.03 -18.95 -6.15
N CYS A 65 1.97 -18.65 -7.05
CA CYS A 65 1.80 -17.66 -8.12
C CYS A 65 1.80 -18.35 -9.49
N LYS A 66 1.06 -17.79 -10.44
CA LYS A 66 1.12 -18.21 -11.86
C LYS A 66 2.52 -17.97 -12.44
N GLN A 67 2.85 -18.66 -13.54
CA GLN A 67 4.12 -18.51 -14.25
C GLN A 67 4.45 -17.04 -14.52
N ASN A 68 5.72 -16.68 -14.34
CA ASN A 68 6.25 -15.31 -14.48
C ASN A 68 5.71 -14.28 -13.46
N LYS A 69 5.03 -14.72 -12.40
CA LYS A 69 4.71 -13.90 -11.21
C LYS A 69 5.47 -14.42 -9.98
N ARG A 70 5.55 -13.58 -8.94
CA ARG A 70 6.20 -13.92 -7.66
C ARG A 70 5.28 -13.48 -6.51
N LEU A 71 5.33 -14.21 -5.40
CA LEU A 71 4.62 -13.82 -4.19
C LEU A 71 5.17 -12.48 -3.68
N SER A 72 4.26 -11.58 -3.34
CA SER A 72 4.58 -10.33 -2.66
C SER A 72 3.63 -10.20 -1.48
N ILE A 73 4.16 -10.30 -0.27
CA ILE A 73 3.38 -10.17 0.96
C ILE A 73 3.34 -8.69 1.33
N TYR A 74 2.15 -8.12 1.44
CA TYR A 74 1.95 -6.69 1.72
C TYR A 74 1.51 -6.42 3.15
N SER A 75 0.84 -7.40 3.77
CA SER A 75 0.41 -7.41 5.15
C SER A 75 0.32 -8.85 5.63
N ALA A 76 0.58 -9.06 6.92
CA ALA A 76 0.38 -10.33 7.60
C ALA A 76 0.08 -10.02 9.06
N ASN A 77 -0.97 -10.64 9.60
CA ASN A 77 -1.36 -10.49 11.00
C ASN A 77 -1.66 -11.87 11.57
N TYR A 78 -1.16 -12.17 12.76
CA TYR A 78 -1.49 -13.38 13.51
C TYR A 78 -2.33 -12.99 14.73
N GLY A 79 -3.48 -13.63 14.90
CA GLY A 79 -4.41 -13.34 15.99
C GLY A 79 -5.87 -13.40 15.53
N ARG A 80 -6.76 -12.83 16.34
CA ARG A 80 -8.21 -12.87 16.09
C ARG A 80 -8.78 -11.45 16.11
N ILE A 81 -9.45 -11.05 15.04
CA ILE A 81 -10.22 -9.80 15.01
C ILE A 81 -11.61 -10.11 15.57
N ALA A 82 -11.99 -9.47 16.68
CA ALA A 82 -13.19 -9.81 17.45
C ALA A 82 -14.51 -9.49 16.72
N ASN A 83 -14.50 -8.61 15.70
CA ASN A 83 -15.72 -8.01 15.16
C ASN A 83 -15.93 -8.25 13.65
N GLY A 84 -15.87 -9.51 13.21
CA GLY A 84 -16.70 -9.97 12.09
C GLY A 84 -16.17 -9.82 10.65
N GLN A 85 -15.94 -10.99 10.05
CA GLN A 85 -16.04 -11.31 8.61
C GLN A 85 -14.94 -10.87 7.62
N MET A 86 -13.87 -11.67 7.56
CA MET A 86 -13.45 -12.35 6.32
C MET A 86 -12.80 -13.68 6.70
N MET A 87 -13.46 -14.81 6.38
CA MET A 87 -13.08 -16.21 6.69
C MET A 87 -12.50 -16.46 8.10
N GLN A 88 -13.39 -16.60 9.08
CA GLN A 88 -13.03 -16.89 10.46
C GLN A 88 -12.65 -18.36 10.61
N CYS A 89 -11.45 -18.60 11.13
CA CYS A 89 -11.12 -19.90 11.70
C CYS A 89 -12.17 -20.27 12.75
N PRO A 90 -12.73 -21.49 12.71
CA PRO A 90 -13.74 -21.92 13.66
C PRO A 90 -13.17 -21.80 15.07
N ASN A 91 -13.94 -21.22 15.98
CA ASN A 91 -13.60 -21.28 17.40
C ASN A 91 -13.59 -22.73 17.82
N ASN A 92 -12.44 -23.23 18.27
CA ASN A 92 -12.41 -24.47 19.03
C ASN A 92 -13.16 -24.21 20.35
N PRO A 93 -14.22 -24.97 20.71
CA PRO A 93 -15.02 -24.73 21.92
C PRO A 93 -14.24 -24.82 23.24
N LYS A 94 -12.96 -25.21 23.21
CA LYS A 94 -12.05 -25.24 24.37
C LYS A 94 -11.37 -23.90 24.71
N PHE A 95 -11.56 -22.86 23.91
CA PHE A 95 -10.99 -21.52 24.13
C PHE A 95 -12.08 -20.44 24.28
N ILE A 96 -13.16 -20.78 25.00
CA ILE A 96 -14.07 -19.80 25.58
C ILE A 96 -13.71 -19.76 27.07
N ASP A 97 -13.50 -18.55 27.58
CA ASP A 97 -13.10 -18.19 28.95
C ASP A 97 -11.62 -18.31 29.33
N SER A 98 -10.87 -17.25 29.00
CA SER A 98 -10.09 -16.56 30.03
C SER A 98 -9.69 -15.15 29.58
N GLN A 99 -10.49 -14.21 30.08
CA GLN A 99 -10.14 -12.83 30.43
C GLN A 99 -10.47 -11.68 29.45
N PRO A 100 -10.99 -10.56 30.01
CA PRO A 100 -11.59 -9.46 29.28
C PRO A 100 -10.50 -8.54 28.69
N VAL A 101 -10.54 -8.31 27.38
CA VAL A 101 -9.75 -7.24 26.77
C VAL A 101 -10.50 -5.92 27.02
N TYR A 102 -10.00 -5.19 28.01
CA TYR A 102 -10.32 -3.80 28.24
C TYR A 102 -10.14 -2.99 26.94
N GLN A 103 -11.11 -2.11 26.69
CA GLN A 103 -11.12 -1.16 25.58
C GLN A 103 -9.83 -0.35 25.51
N GLY A 104 -9.21 -0.29 24.32
CA GLY A 104 -8.07 0.58 24.01
C GLY A 104 -8.37 1.39 22.75
N LEU A 105 -8.42 2.70 22.93
CA LEU A 105 -8.77 3.76 21.99
C LEU A 105 -7.85 3.78 20.74
N PHE A 106 -8.42 3.94 19.55
CA PHE A 106 -7.68 4.40 18.36
C PHE A 106 -7.39 5.89 18.51
N ILE A 107 -6.11 6.29 18.63
CA ILE A 107 -5.61 7.56 18.07
C ILE A 107 -4.11 7.41 17.73
N GLN A 108 -3.78 7.50 16.44
CA GLN A 108 -2.82 8.46 15.86
C GLN A 108 -2.92 8.42 14.34
#